data_AF-A0A7S2SA74-F1
#
_entry.id   AF-A0A7S2SA74-F1
#
_cell.length_a   1.000
_cell.length_b   1.000
_cell.length_c   1.000
_cell.angle_alpha   90.00
_cell.angle_beta   90.00
_cell.angle_gamma   90.00
#
_symmetry.space_group_name_H-M   'P 1'
#
loop_
_entity.id
_entity.type
_entity.pdbx_description
1 polymer ?
#
loop_
_entity_poly.entity_id
_entity_poly.type
_entity_poly.pdbx_seq_one_letter_code
_entity_poly.pdbx_strand_id
1 'polypeptide(L)'
;EFQESIRNNHKNFLKIADDISKSVATTLVHYYKCFKPSSDYRNLRLLLHSELVECQVCGEGGKLICCDFCASPYHLECVDLDEVPDGKWFCKKCIRKGKNIIHAATSITDEKG
;
A
#
# COMPACT_ATOMS: atom_id res chain seq x y z
N GLU A 1 4.54 -20.60 15.40
CA GLU A 1 3.14 -20.15 15.49
C GLU A 1 2.54 -19.71 14.14
N PHE A 2 2.70 -18.46 13.68
CA PHE A 2 1.99 -17.96 12.47
C PHE A 2 2.23 -18.79 11.19
N GLN A 3 3.51 -19.03 10.84
CA GLN A 3 3.85 -19.78 9.62
C GLN A 3 3.43 -21.25 9.69
N GLU A 4 3.39 -21.80 10.90
CA GLU A 4 2.98 -23.18 11.16
C GLU A 4 1.47 -23.32 11.03
N SER A 5 0.70 -22.40 11.59
CA SER A 5 -0.76 -22.34 11.39
C SER A 5 -1.13 -22.15 9.91
N ILE A 6 -0.40 -21.36 9.13
CA ILE A 6 -0.60 -21.24 7.67
C ILE A 6 -0.44 -22.58 6.95
N ARG A 7 0.60 -23.36 7.29
CA ARG A 7 0.83 -24.69 6.71
C ARG A 7 -0.28 -25.67 7.07
N ASN A 8 -0.70 -25.67 8.33
CA ASN A 8 -1.70 -26.61 8.85
C ASN A 8 -3.11 -26.29 8.36
N ASN A 9 -3.41 -25.01 8.10
CA ASN A 9 -4.75 -24.56 7.73
C ASN A 9 -4.91 -24.22 6.24
N HIS A 10 -3.93 -24.55 5.38
CA HIS A 10 -4.02 -24.36 3.92
C HIS A 10 -4.49 -22.95 3.50
N LYS A 11 -4.01 -21.89 4.16
CA LYS A 11 -4.42 -20.48 3.95
C LYS A 11 -5.88 -20.15 4.29
N ASN A 12 -6.55 -20.95 5.13
CA ASN A 12 -7.83 -20.58 5.73
C ASN A 12 -7.60 -19.50 6.81
N PHE A 13 -7.59 -18.23 6.41
CA PHE A 13 -7.25 -17.10 7.29
C PHE A 13 -8.21 -16.91 8.46
N LEU A 14 -9.46 -17.40 8.37
CA LEU A 14 -10.39 -17.40 9.50
C LEU A 14 -9.91 -18.33 10.61
N LYS A 15 -9.52 -19.55 10.25
CA LYS A 15 -9.04 -20.55 11.22
C LYS A 15 -7.65 -20.20 11.75
N ILE A 16 -6.80 -19.62 10.90
CA ILE A 16 -5.47 -19.15 11.31
C ILE A 16 -5.58 -17.99 12.29
N ALA A 17 -6.52 -17.06 12.07
CA ALA A 17 -6.79 -15.93 12.96
C ALA A 17 -7.23 -16.42 14.35
N ASP A 18 -8.11 -17.42 14.39
CA ASP A 18 -8.56 -18.09 15.61
C ASP A 18 -7.40 -18.80 16.34
N ASP A 19 -6.63 -19.62 15.63
CA ASP A 19 -5.49 -20.38 16.18
C ASP A 19 -4.44 -19.50 16.87
N ILE A 20 -4.17 -18.31 16.32
CA ILE A 20 -3.15 -17.39 16.85
C ILE A 20 -3.75 -16.26 17.70
N SER A 21 -5.07 -16.29 17.95
CA SER A 21 -5.80 -15.24 18.68
C SER A 21 -5.54 -13.82 18.12
N LYS A 22 -5.63 -13.66 16.79
CA LYS A 22 -5.52 -12.36 16.11
C LYS A 22 -6.71 -12.13 15.18
N SER A 23 -6.93 -10.90 14.75
CA SER A 23 -7.94 -10.63 13.72
C SER A 23 -7.49 -11.14 12.36
N VAL A 24 -8.45 -11.58 11.54
CA VAL A 24 -8.25 -11.98 10.13
C VAL A 24 -7.47 -10.92 9.35
N ALA A 25 -7.78 -9.65 9.62
CA ALA A 25 -7.08 -8.50 9.07
C ALA A 25 -5.57 -8.54 9.38
N THR A 26 -5.21 -8.74 10.65
CA THR A 26 -3.80 -8.83 11.07
C THR A 26 -3.10 -10.03 10.43
N THR A 27 -3.80 -11.17 10.36
CA THR A 27 -3.31 -12.41 9.73
C THR A 27 -2.99 -12.18 8.26
N LEU A 28 -3.90 -11.53 7.53
CA LEU A 28 -3.72 -11.21 6.12
C LEU A 28 -2.53 -10.25 5.93
N VAL A 29 -2.46 -9.14 6.68
CA VAL A 29 -1.33 -8.19 6.59
C VAL A 29 0.01 -8.90 6.78
N HIS A 30 0.12 -9.75 7.80
CA HIS A 30 1.34 -10.48 8.10
C HIS A 30 1.68 -11.51 7.00
N TYR A 31 0.67 -12.23 6.48
CA TYR A 31 0.86 -13.17 5.38
C TYR A 31 1.36 -12.48 4.11
N TYR A 32 0.69 -11.42 3.65
CA TYR A 32 1.06 -10.76 2.41
C TYR A 32 2.39 -10.03 2.51
N LYS A 33 2.73 -9.47 3.69
CA LYS A 33 4.06 -8.88 3.95
C LYS A 33 5.20 -9.91 3.84
N CYS A 34 4.99 -11.13 4.32
CA CYS A 34 6.05 -12.15 4.39
C CYS A 34 6.10 -13.11 3.19
N PHE A 35 4.97 -13.36 2.51
CA PHE A 35 4.85 -14.45 1.53
C PHE A 35 4.43 -14.00 0.11
N LYS A 36 3.89 -12.78 -0.06
CA LYS A 36 3.42 -12.28 -1.36
C LYS A 36 3.87 -10.82 -1.57
N PRO A 37 5.15 -10.58 -1.93
CA PRO A 37 5.70 -9.25 -2.16
C PRO A 37 5.26 -8.64 -3.52
N SER A 38 4.02 -8.84 -3.95
CA SER A 38 3.51 -8.37 -5.26
C SER A 38 2.18 -7.62 -5.12
N SER A 39 1.68 -7.08 -6.25
CA SER A 39 0.49 -6.24 -6.45
C SER A 39 -0.76 -6.62 -5.63
N ASP A 40 -0.88 -7.88 -5.20
CA ASP A 40 -1.90 -8.35 -4.26
C ASP A 40 -1.93 -7.63 -2.91
N TYR A 41 -0.78 -7.19 -2.35
CA TYR A 41 -0.76 -6.38 -1.11
C TYR A 41 -1.49 -5.04 -1.28
N ARG A 42 -1.45 -4.49 -2.50
CA ARG A 42 -2.16 -3.26 -2.87
C ARG A 42 -3.68 -3.48 -2.86
N ASN A 43 -4.13 -4.60 -3.41
CA ASN A 43 -5.55 -5.00 -3.41
C ASN A 43 -6.05 -5.37 -2.01
N LEU A 44 -5.23 -6.06 -1.20
CA LEU A 44 -5.57 -6.36 0.18
C LEU A 44 -5.72 -5.10 1.02
N ARG A 45 -4.84 -4.11 0.82
CA ARG A 45 -4.94 -2.81 1.48
C ARG A 45 -6.25 -2.09 1.13
N LEU A 46 -6.75 -2.26 -0.10
CA LEU A 46 -8.08 -1.77 -0.50
C LEU A 46 -9.22 -2.55 0.15
N LEU A 47 -9.08 -3.86 0.38
CA LEU A 47 -10.10 -4.74 0.95
C LEU A 47 -10.19 -4.70 2.49
N LEU A 48 -9.10 -4.36 3.19
CA LEU A 48 -9.04 -4.33 4.66
C LEU A 48 -9.48 -2.99 5.29
N HIS A 49 -9.59 -1.94 4.50
CA HIS A 49 -9.79 -0.56 4.95
C HIS A 49 -11.28 -0.21 5.10
N SER A 50 -11.93 -0.73 6.14
CA SER A 50 -13.28 -0.26 6.47
C SER A 50 -13.31 0.94 7.44
N GLU A 51 -12.42 1.10 8.44
CA GLU A 51 -12.59 2.23 9.40
C GLU A 51 -11.31 2.79 10.08
N LEU A 52 -10.13 2.18 9.97
CA LEU A 52 -8.97 2.57 10.80
C LEU A 52 -7.93 3.48 10.12
N VAL A 53 -8.08 3.77 8.82
CA VAL A 53 -7.08 4.51 8.06
C VAL A 53 -7.77 5.50 7.15
N GLU A 54 -7.36 6.76 7.27
CA GLU A 54 -8.05 7.91 6.71
C GLU A 54 -7.22 8.58 5.61
N CYS A 55 -7.88 9.04 4.55
CA CYS A 55 -7.27 9.80 3.48
C CYS A 55 -6.53 11.02 4.03
N GLN A 56 -5.26 11.21 3.65
CA GLN A 56 -4.47 12.37 4.07
C GLN A 56 -4.93 13.72 3.49
N VAL A 57 -5.98 13.72 2.66
CA VAL A 57 -6.54 14.91 2.03
C VAL A 57 -7.90 15.26 2.65
N CYS A 58 -8.85 14.31 2.69
CA CYS A 58 -10.20 14.56 3.22
C CYS A 58 -10.43 14.05 4.66
N GLY A 59 -9.55 13.22 5.22
CA GLY A 59 -9.70 12.67 6.56
C GLY A 59 -10.71 11.50 6.67
N GLU A 60 -11.25 11.03 5.54
CA GLU A 60 -12.23 9.94 5.54
C GLU A 60 -11.60 8.59 5.18
N GLY A 61 -12.13 7.51 5.76
CA GLY A 61 -11.80 6.14 5.38
C GLY A 61 -12.40 5.75 4.02
N GLY A 62 -12.17 4.51 3.59
CA GLY A 62 -12.73 3.97 2.34
C GLY A 62 -11.65 3.42 1.40
N LYS A 63 -11.87 3.60 0.09
CA LYS A 63 -11.01 3.02 -0.96
C LYS A 63 -9.73 3.83 -1.18
N LEU A 64 -8.68 3.50 -0.44
CA LEU A 64 -7.45 4.28 -0.41
C LEU A 64 -6.28 3.61 -1.15
N ILE A 65 -5.62 4.34 -2.05
CA ILE A 65 -4.28 4.04 -2.57
C ILE A 65 -3.23 4.58 -1.60
N CYS A 66 -2.04 3.95 -1.55
CA CYS A 66 -0.97 4.40 -0.68
C CYS A 66 0.33 4.65 -1.43
N CYS A 67 1.06 5.67 -0.99
CA CYS A 67 2.36 6.01 -1.55
C CYS A 67 3.36 4.88 -1.30
N ASP A 68 4.08 4.46 -2.35
CA ASP A 68 5.08 3.38 -2.28
C ASP A 68 6.34 3.79 -1.49
N PHE A 69 6.51 5.06 -1.14
CA PHE A 69 7.60 5.55 -0.30
C PHE A 69 7.20 5.78 1.16
N CYS A 70 6.18 6.61 1.42
CA CYS A 70 5.82 7.01 2.79
C CYS A 70 4.64 6.21 3.37
N ALA A 71 4.07 5.28 2.60
CA ALA A 71 2.89 4.50 2.97
C ALA A 71 1.65 5.31 3.37
N SER A 72 1.63 6.63 3.15
CA SER A 72 0.46 7.46 3.46
C SER A 72 -0.72 7.14 2.53
N PRO A 73 -1.95 7.09 3.04
CA PRO A 73 -3.17 6.75 2.30
C PRO A 73 -3.87 7.96 1.66
N TYR A 74 -4.51 7.73 0.51
CA TYR A 74 -5.19 8.74 -0.30
C TYR A 74 -6.33 8.11 -1.11
N HIS A 75 -7.45 8.81 -1.29
CA HIS A 75 -8.39 8.45 -2.37
C HIS A 75 -7.74 8.77 -3.73
N LEU A 76 -8.10 8.02 -4.77
CA LEU A 76 -7.62 8.27 -6.14
C LEU A 76 -8.00 9.69 -6.60
N GLU A 77 -9.27 10.08 -6.42
CA GLU A 77 -9.78 11.43 -6.70
C GLU A 77 -9.07 12.52 -5.89
N CYS A 78 -8.71 12.25 -4.63
CA CYS A 78 -8.01 13.22 -3.77
C CYS A 78 -6.58 13.50 -4.24
N VAL A 79 -6.03 12.68 -5.14
CA VAL A 79 -4.67 12.84 -5.70
C VAL A 79 -4.64 12.90 -7.22
N ASP A 80 -5.78 13.21 -7.84
CA ASP A 80 -5.94 13.36 -9.29
C ASP A 80 -5.53 12.09 -10.08
N LEU A 81 -6.00 10.94 -9.60
CA LEU A 81 -5.90 9.66 -10.32
C LEU A 81 -7.30 9.16 -10.68
N ASP A 82 -7.46 8.70 -11.92
CA ASP A 82 -8.69 8.05 -12.37
C ASP A 82 -8.71 6.55 -12.01
N GLU A 83 -7.54 5.91 -12.03
CA GLU A 83 -7.38 4.48 -11.76
C GLU A 83 -6.11 4.17 -10.95
N VAL A 84 -6.01 2.93 -10.46
CA VAL A 84 -4.82 2.46 -9.74
C VAL A 84 -3.70 2.26 -10.76
N PRO A 85 -2.56 2.98 -10.67
CA PRO A 85 -1.53 2.95 -11.70
C PRO A 85 -0.81 1.59 -11.74
N ASP A 86 -0.53 1.07 -12.94
CA ASP A 86 0.29 -0.13 -13.13
C ASP A 86 1.76 0.13 -12.78
N GLY A 87 2.09 0.10 -11.48
CA GLY A 87 3.44 0.31 -10.98
C GLY A 87 3.49 1.15 -9.70
N LYS A 88 4.72 1.59 -9.36
CA LYS A 88 4.96 2.41 -8.18
C LYS A 88 4.33 3.78 -8.36
N TRP A 89 3.64 4.23 -7.32
CA TRP A 89 3.07 5.56 -7.24
C TRP A 89 3.58 6.29 -6.01
N PHE A 90 3.88 7.57 -6.19
CA PHE A 90 4.38 8.43 -5.14
C PHE A 90 3.46 9.62 -4.97
N CYS A 91 3.09 9.95 -3.73
CA CYS A 91 2.26 11.12 -3.47
C CYS A 91 3.02 12.42 -3.79
N LYS A 92 2.28 13.51 -4.01
CA LYS A 92 2.85 14.84 -4.31
C LYS A 92 3.89 15.28 -3.27
N LYS A 93 3.72 14.93 -1.98
CA LYS A 93 4.69 15.22 -0.91
C LYS A 93 6.03 14.49 -1.15
N CYS A 94 5.98 13.21 -1.51
CA CYS A 94 7.16 12.41 -1.82
C CYS A 94 7.81 12.82 -3.13
N ILE A 95 7.05 13.16 -4.17
CA ILE A 95 7.59 13.69 -5.42
C ILE A 95 8.33 15.00 -5.15
N ARG A 96 7.75 15.93 -4.38
CA ARG A 96 8.41 17.20 -4.02
C ARG A 96 9.70 16.98 -3.20
N LYS A 97 9.67 16.08 -2.21
CA LYS A 97 10.89 15.70 -1.44
C LYS A 97 11.94 15.00 -2.31
N GLY A 98 11.49 14.19 -3.26
CA GLY A 98 12.30 13.44 -4.21
C GLY A 98 12.94 14.30 -5.29
N LYS A 99 12.51 15.56 -5.53
CA LYS A 99 13.18 16.47 -6.49
C LYS A 99 14.67 16.73 -6.19
N ASN A 100 15.17 16.37 -5.00
CA ASN A 100 16.60 16.34 -4.68
C ASN A 100 17.31 15.00 -4.99
N ILE A 101 16.59 13.94 -5.35
CA ILE A 101 17.12 12.60 -5.63
C ILE A 101 16.86 12.18 -7.10
N ILE A 102 15.76 12.61 -7.73
CA ILE A 102 15.44 12.23 -9.14
C ILE A 102 16.18 13.10 -10.18
N HIS A 103 16.76 14.24 -9.79
CA HIS A 103 17.58 15.07 -10.71
C HIS A 103 19.00 14.53 -10.94
N ALA A 104 19.42 13.48 -10.24
CA ALA A 104 20.74 12.88 -10.49
C ALA A 104 20.77 11.98 -11.75
N ALA A 105 19.61 11.72 -12.39
CA ALA A 105 19.53 10.71 -13.46
C ALA A 105 18.92 11.15 -14.79
N THR A 106 18.41 12.38 -14.96
CA THR A 106 17.91 12.82 -16.28
C THR A 106 18.11 14.30 -16.56
N SER A 107 18.73 14.56 -17.72
CA SER A 107 18.78 15.81 -18.50
C SER A 107 20.00 16.73 -18.33
N ILE A 108 21.12 16.26 -18.89
CA ILE A 108 21.86 17.06 -19.90
C ILE A 108 20.91 17.25 -21.11
N THR A 109 20.96 18.44 -21.74
CA THR A 109 20.16 18.99 -22.88
C THR A 109 18.82 19.62 -22.47
N ASP A 110 18.42 20.84 -22.86
CA ASP A 110 19.04 22.00 -23.53
C ASP A 110 18.03 23.16 -23.38
N GLU A 111 18.47 24.40 -23.09
CA GLU A 111 17.90 25.64 -23.66
C GLU A 111 18.63 26.89 -23.13
N LYS A 112 19.66 27.30 -23.88
CA LYS A 112 20.11 28.70 -23.86
C LYS A 112 19.14 29.53 -24.70
N GLY A 113 18.41 30.42 -24.04
CA GLY A 113 17.99 31.71 -24.60
C GLY A 113 18.89 32.79 -24.06
#